data_AF-A0A819DT65-F1
#
_entry.id   AF-A0A819DT65-F1
#
_cell.length_a   1.000
_cell.length_b   1.000
_cell.length_c   1.000
_cell.angle_alpha   90.00
_cell.angle_beta   90.00
_cell.angle_gamma   90.00
#
_symmetry.space_group_name_H-M   'P 1'
#
loop_
_entity.id
_entity.type
_entity.pdbx_description
1 polymer ?
#
loop_
_entity_poly.entity_id
_entity_poly.type
_entity_poly.pdbx_seq_one_letter_code
_entity_poly.pdbx_strand_id
1 'polypeptide(L)' 'SVNTQYERYINGNFMSAYCITLNEYYKKYLNLNEKQRIEMIDGGLDEKELLEQLFEHYCFSWAYRDEINLGLDKIKFE' A
#
# COMPACT_ATOMS: atom_id res chain seq x y z
N SER A 1 -1.82 -8.76 10.10
CA SER A 1 -2.69 -7.69 9.57
C SER A 1 -1.87 -6.41 9.42
N VAL A 2 -2.45 -5.36 8.83
CA VAL A 2 -1.84 -4.01 8.70
C VAL A 2 -1.40 -3.47 10.07
N ASN A 3 -2.22 -3.64 11.11
CA ASN A 3 -1.91 -3.20 12.47
C ASN A 3 -0.67 -3.90 13.04
N THR A 4 -0.54 -5.23 12.84
CA THR A 4 0.65 -5.96 13.30
C THR A 4 1.92 -5.46 12.60
N GLN A 5 1.83 -5.05 11.33
CA GLN A 5 2.97 -4.47 10.63
C GLN A 5 3.34 -3.10 11.19
N TYR A 6 2.35 -2.27 11.50
CA TYR A 6 2.56 -0.98 12.17
C TYR A 6 3.28 -1.18 13.51
N GLU A 7 2.75 -2.05 14.37
CA GLU A 7 3.35 -2.37 15.67
C GLU A 7 4.79 -2.88 15.55
N ARG A 8 5.08 -3.70 14.53
CA ARG A 8 6.44 -4.19 14.25
C ARG A 8 7.43 -3.03 14.02
N TYR A 9 7.02 -1.97 13.32
CA TYR A 9 7.89 -0.81 13.11
C TYR A 9 8.05 0.04 14.37
N ILE A 10 6.97 0.25 15.13
CA ILE A 10 7.05 0.98 16.40
C ILE A 10 7.97 0.25 17.38
N ASN A 11 7.85 -1.08 17.49
CA ASN A 11 8.74 -1.92 18.29
C ASN A 11 10.19 -1.93 17.76
N GLY A 12 10.38 -1.60 16.49
CA GLY A 12 11.68 -1.43 15.84
C GLY A 12 12.32 -0.05 16.03
N ASN A 13 11.81 0.78 16.94
CA ASN A 13 12.24 2.16 17.18
C ASN A 13 12.05 3.11 15.97
N PHE A 14 11.08 2.86 15.10
CA PHE A 14 10.63 3.89 14.16
C PHE A 14 9.69 4.87 14.86
N MET A 15 9.69 6.13 14.42
CA MET A 15 8.85 7.17 15.01
C MET A 15 7.37 6.94 14.63
N SER A 16 7.14 6.54 13.38
CA SER A 16 5.83 6.13 12.91
C SER A 16 5.97 5.26 11.67
N ALA A 17 4.85 4.67 11.24
CA ALA A 17 4.74 3.89 10.03
C ALA A 17 3.40 4.14 9.34
N TYR A 18 3.41 4.02 8.01
CA TYR A 18 2.21 3.90 7.23
C TYR A 18 2.08 2.46 6.76
N CYS A 19 0.89 1.89 6.92
CA CYS A 19 0.58 0.54 6.48
C CYS A 19 -0.80 0.54 5.82
N ILE A 20 -0.94 -0.10 4.67
CA ILE A 20 -2.18 -0.20 3.91
C ILE A 20 -2.24 -1.56 3.20
N THR A 21 -3.44 -2.12 2.98
CA THR A 21 -3.55 -3.34 2.15
C THR A 21 -3.27 -3.02 0.69
N LEU A 22 -2.82 -4.01 -0.08
CA LEU A 22 -2.68 -3.84 -1.53
C LEU A 22 -4.05 -3.59 -2.19
N ASN A 23 -5.12 -4.13 -1.62
CA ASN A 23 -6.49 -3.89 -2.09
C ASN A 23 -6.88 -2.42 -1.94
N GLU A 24 -6.67 -1.84 -0.77
CA GLU A 24 -6.93 -0.42 -0.54
C GLU A 24 -6.03 0.45 -1.41
N TYR A 25 -4.76 0.08 -1.59
CA TYR A 25 -3.86 0.78 -2.51
C TYR A 25 -4.40 0.76 -3.96
N TYR A 26 -4.68 -0.44 -4.47
CA TYR A 26 -5.19 -0.66 -5.81
C TYR A 26 -6.50 0.08 -6.03
N LYS A 27 -7.46 0.01 -5.11
CA LYS A 27 -8.76 0.64 -5.26
C LYS A 27 -8.67 2.17 -5.18
N LYS A 28 -7.92 2.72 -4.21
CA LYS A 28 -7.94 4.15 -3.88
C LYS A 28 -6.90 5.01 -4.61
N TYR A 29 -5.67 4.52 -4.79
CA TYR A 29 -4.56 5.34 -5.27
C TYR A 29 -4.10 4.98 -6.69
N LEU A 30 -4.30 3.73 -7.13
CA LEU A 30 -4.00 3.39 -8.51
C LEU A 30 -5.05 4.03 -9.44
N ASN A 31 -4.59 4.99 -10.24
CA ASN A 31 -5.45 5.74 -11.15
C ASN A 31 -6.07 4.83 -12.23
N LEU A 32 -7.19 5.28 -12.82
CA LEU A 32 -7.96 4.47 -13.77
C LEU A 32 -7.18 4.16 -15.05
N ASN A 33 -6.38 5.11 -15.54
CA ASN A 33 -5.60 4.93 -16.76
C ASN A 33 -4.53 3.84 -16.60
N GLU A 34 -3.84 3.80 -15.46
CA GLU A 34 -2.86 2.77 -15.15
C GLU A 34 -3.51 1.41 -14.94
N LYS A 35 -4.68 1.35 -14.28
CA LYS A 35 -5.47 0.12 -14.19
C LYS A 35 -5.80 -0.44 -15.57
N GLN A 36 -6.34 0.41 -16.45
CA GLN A 36 -6.69 0.01 -17.82
C GLN A 36 -5.46 -0.42 -18.61
N ARG A 37 -4.35 0.34 -18.52
CA ARG A 37 -3.09 0.00 -19.19
C ARG A 37 -2.58 -1.37 -18.77
N ILE A 38 -2.67 -1.70 -17.47
CA ILE A 38 -2.24 -3.00 -16.93
C ILE A 38 -3.21 -4.10 -17.35
N GLU A 39 -4.53 -3.89 -17.21
CA GLU A 39 -5.56 -4.87 -17.59
C GLU A 39 -5.50 -5.23 -19.10
N MET A 40 -5.09 -4.29 -19.95
CA MET A 40 -4.93 -4.51 -21.40
C MET A 40 -3.74 -5.41 -21.77
N ILE A 41 -2.73 -5.55 -20.91
CA ILE A 41 -1.54 -6.38 -21.21
C ILE A 41 -1.92 -7.86 -21.31
N ASP A 42 -2.84 -8.31 -20.47
CA ASP A 42 -3.25 -9.72 -20.37
C ASP A 42 -4.53 -10.03 -21.17
N GLY A 43 -4.98 -9.10 -22.02
CA GLY A 43 -6.22 -9.26 -22.81
C GLY A 43 -7.52 -9.03 -22.04
N GLY A 44 -7.45 -8.44 -20.84
CA GLY A 44 -8.57 -8.25 -19.92
C GLY A 44 -8.52 -9.26 -18.80
N LEU A 45 -8.38 -8.78 -17.56
CA LEU A 45 -8.37 -9.63 -16.39
C LEU A 45 -9.80 -10.14 -16.11
N ASP A 46 -10.08 -11.37 -16.53
CA ASP A 46 -11.43 -11.97 -16.46
C ASP A 46 -11.87 -12.24 -15.01
N GLU A 47 -10.92 -12.54 -14.11
CA GLU A 47 -11.18 -12.92 -12.71
C GLU A 47 -10.69 -11.86 -11.70
N LYS A 48 -11.37 -10.70 -11.68
CA LYS A 48 -11.07 -9.59 -10.74
C LYS A 48 -11.16 -10.01 -9.27
N GLU A 49 -12.06 -10.93 -8.94
CA GLU A 49 -12.24 -11.43 -7.57
C GLU A 49 -11.01 -12.16 -7.04
N LEU A 50 -10.30 -12.94 -7.87
CA LEU A 50 -9.07 -13.63 -7.46
C LEU A 50 -7.94 -12.64 -7.20
N LEU A 51 -7.85 -11.59 -8.01
CA LEU A 51 -6.88 -10.52 -7.78
C LEU A 51 -7.16 -9.78 -6.47
N GLU A 52 -8.43 -9.49 -6.18
CA GLU A 52 -8.82 -8.89 -4.90
C GLU A 52 -8.50 -9.82 -3.73
N GLN A 53 -8.76 -11.12 -3.85
CA GLN A 53 -8.37 -12.10 -2.82
C GLN A 53 -6.85 -12.12 -2.64
N LEU A 54 -6.07 -12.10 -3.72
CA LEU A 54 -4.61 -12.05 -3.64
C LEU A 54 -4.16 -10.78 -2.90
N PHE A 55 -4.67 -9.62 -3.29
CA PHE A 55 -4.30 -8.33 -2.71
C PHE A 55 -4.70 -8.16 -1.24
N GLU A 56 -5.67 -8.92 -0.75
CA GLU A 56 -6.03 -8.93 0.68
C GLU A 56 -4.94 -9.55 1.57
N HIS A 57 -4.10 -10.43 1.01
CA HIS A 57 -3.04 -11.12 1.75
C HIS A 57 -1.72 -10.33 1.79
N TYR A 58 -1.63 -9.21 1.08
CA TYR A 58 -0.44 -8.38 1.02
C TYR A 58 -0.73 -6.95 1.48
N CYS A 59 0.30 -6.31 2.04
CA CYS A 59 0.24 -4.92 2.46
C CYS A 59 1.47 -4.15 1.98
N PHE A 60 1.27 -2.87 1.66
CA PHE A 60 2.35 -1.90 1.54
C PHE A 60 2.60 -1.25 2.89
N SER A 61 3.86 -1.12 3.26
CA SER A 61 4.23 -0.38 4.47
C SER A 61 5.57 0.30 4.34
N TRP A 62 5.69 1.49 4.91
CA TRP A 62 6.97 2.16 5.13
C TRP A 62 6.95 2.80 6.52
N ALA A 63 8.14 2.93 7.10
CA ALA A 63 8.32 3.56 8.38
C ALA A 63 9.40 4.62 8.28
N TYR A 64 9.32 5.62 9.15
CA TYR A 64 10.27 6.71 9.16
C TYR A 64 10.65 7.07 10.59
N ARG A 65 11.82 7.70 10.70
CA ARG A 65 12.27 8.39 11.89
C ARG A 65 12.72 9.77 11.48
N ASP A 66 12.01 10.79 11.92
CA ASP A 66 12.22 12.16 11.49
C ASP A 66 12.75 13.03 12.62
N GLU A 67 13.99 12.77 13.04
CA GLU A 67 14.61 13.45 14.19
C GLU A 67 14.85 14.95 13.94
N ILE A 68 14.91 15.36 12.68
CA ILE A 68 15.20 16.74 12.26
C ILE A 68 13.99 17.44 11.60
N ASN A 69 12.79 16.86 11.68
CA ASN A 69 11.53 17.41 11.15
C ASN A 69 11.58 17.78 9.66
N LEU A 70 12.10 16.90 8.81
CA LEU A 70 12.05 17.01 7.35
C LEU A 70 10.63 16.95 6.79
N GLY A 71 9.66 16.48 7.58
CA GLY A 71 8.28 16.28 7.16
C GLY A 71 8.06 14.91 6.51
N LEU A 72 8.78 13.88 6.97
CA LEU A 72 8.63 12.52 6.44
C LEU A 72 7.23 11.94 6.70
N ASP A 73 6.51 12.49 7.69
CA ASP A 73 5.11 12.20 7.99
C ASP A 73 4.12 12.58 6.88
N LYS A 74 4.54 13.48 5.98
CA LYS A 74 3.72 13.96 4.87
C LYS A 74 3.79 13.06 3.64
N ILE A 75 4.77 12.15 3.57
CA ILE A 75 4.89 11.19 2.47
C ILE A 75 3.69 10.25 2.55
N LYS A 76 2.86 10.24 1.50
CA LYS A 76 1.65 9.43 1.36
C LYS A 76 1.49 9.00 -0.09
N PHE A 77 0.68 7.97 -0.31
CA PHE A 77 0.21 7.69 -1.66
C PHE A 77 -0.69 8.84 -2.15
N GLU A 78 -0.56 9.18 -3.42
CA GLU A 78 -1.35 10.19 -4.14
C GLU A 78 -2.33 9.54 -5.10
#